data_AF-A0A1W5D412-F1
#
_entry.id   AF-A0A1W5D412-F1
#
_cell.length_a   1.000
_cell.length_b   1.000
_cell.length_c   1.000
_cell.angle_alpha   90.00
_cell.angle_beta   90.00
_cell.angle_gamma   90.00
#
_symmetry.space_group_name_H-M   'P 1'
#
loop_
_entity.id
_entity.type
_entity.pdbx_description
1 polymer ?
#
loop_
_entity_poly.entity_id
_entity_poly.type
_entity_poly.pdbx_seq_one_letter_code
_entity_poly.pdbx_strand_id
1 'polypeptide(L)'
;MPVMAALPADPKASVYGEEDDYMSMTIVEPTKPKEKETYTQRRIRKQREAEIKGRTKSKKELEEEAAAARDAALATSLPADSKGFKMMAKLGFKPGTALGASTNFHARAEPLGVVVKEDRGGIGLDSEKKRKFREEMEGEAKRVKAEEGEYRDRVAREREERRLEGLVGGAMRVAERLDTEQEAMGSNGAIDEVERPSGDPKTDGASKETKPTKQINVLWRGLVRQREEKERERRARYDLLQSLSRNATYDDPEEDNQDRQAWGTEEEEVEVEDAELDEFNAIEPAERLGRLVAYLRTTHRYCFWCKFQYPDAEMEGCPGITEEDHD
;
A
#
# COMPACT_ATOMS: atom_id res chain seq x y z
N MET A 1 65.31 31.70 14.99
CA MET A 1 66.52 30.95 14.60
C MET A 1 66.19 29.46 14.59
N PRO A 2 66.85 28.65 13.76
CA PRO A 2 66.49 27.25 13.54
C PRO A 2 67.18 26.31 14.54
N VAL A 3 66.59 25.13 14.76
CA VAL A 3 67.33 23.93 15.17
C VAL A 3 66.75 22.74 14.40
N MET A 4 67.60 22.03 13.68
CA MET A 4 67.30 20.76 13.01
C MET A 4 67.92 19.59 13.77
N ALA A 5 67.26 18.44 13.67
CA ALA A 5 67.82 17.08 13.67
C ALA A 5 68.69 16.56 14.84
N ALA A 6 68.24 15.43 15.42
CA ALA A 6 69.09 14.30 15.79
C ALA A 6 68.27 12.97 15.82
N LEU A 7 68.76 11.95 15.13
CA LEU A 7 68.53 10.50 15.39
C LEU A 7 69.81 9.98 16.09
N PRO A 8 69.82 8.91 16.92
CA PRO A 8 69.44 7.52 16.58
C PRO A 8 68.67 6.82 17.75
N ALA A 9 68.55 5.49 17.94
CA ALA A 9 69.08 4.28 17.29
C ALA A 9 68.14 3.07 17.48
N ASP A 10 68.34 1.99 16.70
CA ASP A 10 67.77 0.66 16.99
C ASP A 10 68.63 -0.13 17.99
N PRO A 11 68.02 -0.97 18.84
CA PRO A 11 68.64 -2.20 19.32
C PRO A 11 67.78 -3.44 19.02
N LYS A 12 68.37 -4.45 18.37
CA LYS A 12 67.80 -5.80 18.28
C LYS A 12 68.50 -6.77 19.23
N ALA A 13 67.70 -7.70 19.74
CA ALA A 13 68.02 -9.03 20.28
C ALA A 13 68.51 -9.17 21.73
N SER A 14 67.63 -9.72 22.57
CA SER A 14 68.00 -10.78 23.53
C SER A 14 66.83 -11.76 23.71
N VAL A 15 67.16 -13.02 23.43
CA VAL A 15 66.32 -14.22 23.34
C VAL A 15 65.87 -14.75 24.72
N TYR A 16 64.62 -15.26 24.79
CA TYR A 16 63.96 -16.09 25.82
C TYR A 16 63.99 -15.70 27.32
N GLY A 17 62.78 -15.44 27.85
CA GLY A 17 62.19 -16.36 28.86
C GLY A 17 62.07 -15.87 30.30
N GLU A 18 60.99 -15.16 30.62
CA GLU A 18 60.36 -15.16 31.96
C GLU A 18 58.83 -15.16 31.78
N GLU A 19 58.12 -15.79 32.73
CA GLU A 19 56.74 -16.25 32.57
C GLU A 19 55.74 -15.29 33.24
N ASP A 20 54.95 -14.58 32.44
CA ASP A 20 53.64 -13.97 32.74
C ASP A 20 53.16 -13.34 31.41
N ASP A 21 51.96 -13.55 30.88
CA ASP A 21 50.66 -13.62 31.54
C ASP A 21 49.74 -14.59 30.78
N TYR A 22 49.62 -15.82 31.27
CA TYR A 22 48.71 -16.85 30.74
C TYR A 22 47.27 -16.66 31.28
N MET A 23 46.71 -15.44 31.23
CA MET A 23 45.25 -15.20 31.21
C MET A 23 44.81 -13.84 30.62
N SER A 24 45.68 -12.86 30.38
CA SER A 24 45.28 -11.57 29.77
C SER A 24 45.04 -11.59 28.26
N MET A 25 44.24 -12.55 27.77
CA MET A 25 43.45 -12.31 26.55
C MET A 25 42.37 -11.26 26.85
N THR A 26 42.75 -9.98 26.75
CA THR A 26 41.78 -8.91 26.62
C THR A 26 40.97 -9.15 25.35
N ILE A 27 39.72 -9.61 25.53
CA ILE A 27 38.74 -9.68 24.46
C ILE A 27 38.41 -8.23 24.11
N VAL A 28 39.18 -7.65 23.20
CA VAL A 28 38.81 -6.42 22.51
C VAL A 28 37.50 -6.74 21.79
N GLU A 29 36.40 -6.14 22.26
CA GLU A 29 35.11 -6.24 21.58
C GLU A 29 35.33 -5.97 20.10
N PRO A 30 34.85 -6.85 19.19
CA PRO A 30 35.13 -6.70 17.78
C PRO A 30 34.45 -5.43 17.28
N THR A 31 35.20 -4.32 17.26
CA THR A 31 34.83 -3.08 16.57
C THR A 31 34.43 -3.49 15.16
N LYS A 32 33.12 -3.42 14.87
CA LYS A 32 32.51 -4.12 13.72
C LYS A 32 33.39 -3.87 12.48
N PRO A 33 34.09 -4.89 11.96
CA PRO A 33 35.03 -4.67 10.87
C PRO A 33 34.20 -4.15 9.71
N LYS A 34 34.41 -2.87 9.33
CA LYS A 34 33.60 -2.16 8.32
C LYS A 34 33.30 -3.13 7.19
N GLU A 35 32.03 -3.51 7.06
CA GLU A 35 31.63 -4.63 6.22
C GLU A 35 32.28 -4.44 4.86
N LYS A 36 33.06 -5.43 4.42
CA LYS A 36 33.85 -5.31 3.20
C LYS A 36 32.85 -5.23 2.05
N GLU A 37 32.49 -4.01 1.67
CA GLU A 37 31.47 -3.72 0.64
C GLU A 37 31.64 -4.69 -0.51
N THR A 38 30.55 -5.34 -0.91
CA THR A 38 30.61 -6.32 -1.98
C THR A 38 31.07 -5.64 -3.28
N TYR A 39 31.67 -6.41 -4.19
CA TYR A 39 32.21 -5.86 -5.43
C TYR A 39 31.16 -5.04 -6.22
N THR A 40 29.89 -5.49 -6.18
CA THR A 40 28.74 -4.79 -6.77
C THR A 40 28.45 -3.46 -6.07
N GLN A 41 28.41 -3.41 -4.74
CA GLN A 41 28.25 -2.17 -3.97
C GLN A 41 29.39 -1.18 -4.24
N ARG A 42 30.65 -1.63 -4.25
CA ARG A 42 31.82 -0.79 -4.59
C ARG A 42 31.72 -0.21 -5.99
N ARG A 43 31.27 -1.00 -6.97
CA ARG A 43 31.09 -0.57 -8.35
C ARG A 43 29.99 0.50 -8.46
N ILE A 44 28.85 0.28 -7.81
CA ILE A 44 27.74 1.25 -7.76
C ILE A 44 28.18 2.55 -7.09
N ARG A 45 28.93 2.49 -5.98
CA ARG A 45 29.42 3.69 -5.29
C ARG A 45 30.37 4.49 -6.18
N LYS A 46 31.37 3.84 -6.80
CA LYS A 46 32.29 4.48 -7.75
C LYS A 46 31.58 5.07 -8.97
N GLN A 47 30.54 4.40 -9.47
CA GLN A 47 29.73 4.89 -10.59
C GLN A 47 28.96 6.15 -10.20
N ARG A 48 28.32 6.18 -9.02
CA ARG A 48 27.66 7.39 -8.48
C ARG A 48 28.66 8.52 -8.19
N GLU A 49 29.81 8.23 -7.61
CA GLU A 49 30.90 9.19 -7.40
C GLU A 49 31.39 9.80 -8.73
N ALA A 50 31.52 8.97 -9.78
CA ALA A 50 31.91 9.42 -11.12
C ALA A 50 30.81 10.22 -11.82
N GLU A 51 29.54 9.85 -11.63
CA GLU A 51 28.37 10.59 -12.13
C GLU A 51 28.25 11.97 -11.49
N ILE A 52 28.37 12.04 -10.15
CA ILE A 52 28.38 13.31 -9.39
C ILE A 52 29.57 14.19 -9.81
N LYS A 53 30.76 13.61 -10.03
CA LYS A 53 31.96 14.35 -10.45
C LYS A 53 31.95 14.74 -11.94
N GLY A 54 31.28 13.95 -12.79
CA GLY A 54 31.13 14.19 -14.22
C GLY A 54 30.00 15.16 -14.54
N ARG A 55 29.03 15.34 -13.63
CA ARG A 55 27.96 16.34 -13.74
C ARG A 55 28.57 17.74 -13.65
N THR A 56 28.64 18.42 -14.79
CA THR A 56 28.86 19.87 -14.82
C THR A 56 27.64 20.57 -14.23
N LYS A 57 27.87 21.58 -13.38
CA LYS A 57 26.77 22.38 -12.81
C LYS A 57 26.08 23.14 -13.93
N SER A 58 24.76 23.16 -13.90
CA SER A 58 23.96 23.95 -14.83
C SER A 58 24.19 25.44 -14.61
N LYS A 59 23.87 26.26 -15.62
CA LYS A 59 23.99 27.71 -15.53
C LYS A 59 23.24 28.29 -14.31
N LYS A 60 22.05 27.77 -14.02
CA LYS A 60 21.24 28.20 -12.86
C LYS A 60 21.91 27.89 -11.53
N GLU A 61 22.41 26.65 -11.36
CA GLU A 61 23.14 26.26 -10.14
C GLU A 61 24.40 27.11 -9.91
N LEU A 62 25.09 27.52 -10.98
CA LEU A 62 26.25 28.41 -10.89
C LEU A 62 25.84 29.85 -10.50
N GLU A 63 24.73 30.35 -11.05
CA GLU A 63 24.17 31.66 -10.70
C GLU A 63 23.69 31.68 -9.22
N GLU A 64 23.04 30.61 -8.75
CA GLU A 64 22.64 30.42 -7.35
C GLU A 64 23.85 30.34 -6.40
N GLU A 65 24.90 29.59 -6.76
CA GLU A 65 26.14 29.53 -5.97
C GLU A 65 26.88 30.88 -5.93
N ALA A 66 26.86 31.64 -7.03
CA ALA A 66 27.45 32.97 -7.09
C ALA A 66 26.65 33.99 -6.24
N ALA A 67 25.31 33.88 -6.23
CA ALA A 67 24.45 34.67 -5.35
C ALA A 67 24.69 34.31 -3.87
N ALA A 68 24.71 33.03 -3.52
CA ALA A 68 25.01 32.58 -2.15
C ALA A 68 26.41 33.01 -1.68
N ALA A 69 27.43 32.95 -2.56
CA ALA A 69 28.77 33.43 -2.25
C ALA A 69 28.82 34.96 -2.07
N ARG A 70 28.05 35.72 -2.86
CA ARG A 70 27.87 37.17 -2.69
C ARG A 70 27.21 37.49 -1.36
N ASP A 71 26.13 36.81 -1.02
CA ASP A 71 25.37 37.07 0.22
C ASP A 71 26.15 36.67 1.46
N ALA A 72 26.88 35.55 1.41
CA ALA A 72 27.84 35.18 2.45
C ALA A 72 28.95 36.25 2.61
N ALA A 73 29.51 36.76 1.51
CA ALA A 73 30.52 37.81 1.55
C ALA A 73 29.97 39.15 2.08
N LEU A 74 28.70 39.48 1.80
CA LEU A 74 28.01 40.65 2.35
C LEU A 74 27.68 40.50 3.85
N ALA A 75 27.42 39.27 4.31
CA ALA A 75 27.18 38.96 5.72
C ALA A 75 28.48 38.93 6.55
N THR A 76 29.63 38.54 5.96
CA THR A 76 30.92 38.56 6.66
C THR A 76 31.47 39.98 6.81
N SER A 77 31.74 40.39 8.05
CA SER A 77 32.44 41.66 8.32
C SER A 77 33.90 41.62 7.84
N LEU A 78 34.46 42.79 7.51
CA LEU A 78 35.83 42.91 7.00
C LEU A 78 36.86 42.35 8.00
N PRO A 79 37.75 41.44 7.57
CA PRO A 79 38.76 40.86 8.46
C PRO A 79 39.81 41.90 8.86
N ALA A 80 40.32 41.80 10.09
CA ALA A 80 41.30 42.75 10.63
C ALA A 80 42.63 42.84 9.85
N ASP A 81 42.96 41.80 9.07
CA ASP A 81 44.13 41.79 8.19
C ASP A 81 43.94 42.63 6.91
N SER A 82 42.69 42.95 6.53
CA SER A 82 42.38 43.76 5.35
C SER A 82 43.06 45.13 5.41
N LYS A 83 43.69 45.53 4.31
CA LYS A 83 44.28 46.88 4.15
C LYS A 83 43.26 47.99 4.43
N GLY A 84 42.00 47.78 4.06
CA GLY A 84 40.90 48.71 4.32
C GLY A 84 40.62 48.87 5.82
N PHE A 85 40.50 47.75 6.55
CA PHE A 85 40.31 47.80 8.02
C PHE A 85 41.50 48.48 8.72
N LYS A 86 42.73 48.16 8.31
CA LYS A 86 43.96 48.79 8.83
C LYS A 86 44.02 50.31 8.56
N MET A 87 43.48 50.80 7.44
CA MET A 87 43.35 52.24 7.18
C MET A 87 42.25 52.88 8.02
N MET A 88 41.06 52.27 8.11
CA MET A 88 39.95 52.80 8.91
C MET A 88 40.30 52.86 10.40
N ALA A 89 40.95 51.83 10.95
CA ALA A 89 41.40 51.80 12.34
C ALA A 89 42.39 52.93 12.66
N LYS A 90 43.30 53.26 11.73
CA LYS A 90 44.22 54.42 11.86
C LYS A 90 43.50 55.78 11.82
N LEU A 91 42.32 55.85 11.20
CA LEU A 91 41.45 57.02 11.20
C LEU A 91 40.47 57.05 12.39
N GLY A 92 40.62 56.15 13.37
CA GLY A 92 39.83 56.14 14.60
C GLY A 92 38.56 55.28 14.57
N PHE A 93 38.31 54.53 13.49
CA PHE A 93 37.19 53.57 13.44
C PHE A 93 37.37 52.45 14.48
N LYS A 94 36.32 52.19 15.26
CA LYS A 94 36.24 51.05 16.18
C LYS A 94 35.22 50.03 15.64
N PRO A 95 35.49 48.72 15.71
CA PRO A 95 34.52 47.72 15.28
C PRO A 95 33.23 47.86 16.11
N GLY A 96 32.07 47.90 15.43
CA GLY A 96 30.76 48.08 16.05
C GLY A 96 30.29 49.54 16.24
N THR A 97 31.11 50.55 15.96
CA THR A 97 30.66 51.96 15.97
C THR A 97 30.30 52.45 14.58
N ALA A 98 29.15 53.12 14.42
CA ALA A 98 28.80 53.79 13.18
C ALA A 98 29.75 54.96 12.86
N LEU A 99 29.98 55.22 11.57
CA LEU A 99 30.85 56.29 11.10
C LEU A 99 30.14 57.66 11.14
N GLY A 100 30.80 58.68 11.67
CA GLY A 100 30.31 60.06 11.72
C GLY A 100 30.42 60.72 13.09
N ALA A 101 29.86 61.92 13.23
CA ALA A 101 29.75 62.60 14.52
C ALA A 101 28.74 61.88 15.43
N SER A 102 29.03 61.79 16.73
CA SER A 102 28.18 61.13 17.74
C SER A 102 26.81 61.77 17.94
N THR A 103 26.58 62.96 17.40
CA THR A 103 25.28 63.64 17.36
C THR A 103 24.29 63.01 16.38
N ASN A 104 24.75 62.19 15.44
CA ASN A 104 23.94 61.63 14.37
C ASN A 104 23.35 60.26 14.76
N PHE A 105 22.24 60.27 15.52
CA PHE A 105 21.54 59.07 15.96
C PHE A 105 21.04 58.16 14.80
N HIS A 106 20.92 58.69 13.59
CA HIS A 106 20.51 57.94 12.39
C HIS A 106 21.68 57.26 11.64
N ALA A 107 22.92 57.32 12.14
CA ALA A 107 24.06 56.66 11.52
C ALA A 107 23.94 55.12 11.63
N ARG A 108 23.85 54.44 10.49
CA ARG A 108 23.72 52.98 10.43
C ARG A 108 25.08 52.31 10.63
N ALA A 109 25.11 51.26 11.46
CA ALA A 109 26.28 50.38 11.59
C ALA A 109 26.33 49.29 10.50
N GLU A 110 25.20 48.99 9.87
CA GLU A 110 25.05 47.95 8.85
C GLU A 110 24.96 48.56 7.43
N PRO A 111 25.52 47.89 6.40
CA PRO A 111 25.38 48.31 5.01
C PRO A 111 23.92 48.21 4.54
N LEU A 112 23.54 49.04 3.57
CA LEU A 112 22.21 48.98 2.96
C LEU A 112 22.08 47.75 2.06
N GLY A 113 21.08 46.91 2.34
CA GLY A 113 20.72 45.79 1.47
C GLY A 113 20.20 46.29 0.12
N VAL A 114 20.89 45.95 -0.96
CA VAL A 114 20.49 46.30 -2.33
C VAL A 114 19.70 45.15 -2.94
N VAL A 115 18.39 45.34 -3.10
CA VAL A 115 17.53 44.41 -3.85
C VAL A 115 17.78 44.65 -5.35
N VAL A 116 18.63 43.81 -5.96
CA VAL A 116 18.83 43.82 -7.40
C VAL A 116 17.60 43.21 -8.07
N LYS A 117 16.91 43.99 -8.90
CA LYS A 117 15.79 43.47 -9.70
C LYS A 117 16.34 42.86 -10.99
N GLU A 118 16.21 41.55 -11.13
CA GLU A 118 16.64 40.80 -12.31
C GLU A 118 15.60 40.85 -13.45
N ASP A 119 14.34 41.14 -13.09
CA ASP A 119 13.22 41.26 -14.04
C ASP A 119 13.11 42.63 -14.70
N ARG A 120 12.84 42.61 -16.02
CA ARG A 120 12.42 43.80 -16.81
C ARG A 120 10.96 44.24 -16.55
N GLY A 121 10.29 43.67 -15.55
CA GLY A 121 8.91 44.01 -15.20
C GLY A 121 8.80 45.31 -14.39
N GLY A 122 7.66 45.99 -14.49
CA GLY A 122 7.36 47.18 -13.69
C GLY A 122 7.48 46.95 -12.18
N ILE A 123 7.86 48.00 -11.43
CA ILE A 123 7.90 47.96 -9.96
C ILE A 123 6.46 47.83 -9.45
N GLY A 124 6.18 46.78 -8.66
CA GLY A 124 4.85 46.50 -8.08
C GLY A 124 4.10 45.29 -8.67
N LEU A 125 4.48 44.78 -9.84
CA LEU A 125 3.87 43.57 -10.41
C LEU A 125 4.11 42.31 -9.54
N ASP A 126 5.24 42.27 -8.86
CA ASP A 126 5.70 41.08 -8.13
C ASP A 126 4.95 40.89 -6.80
N SER A 127 4.46 41.97 -6.19
CA SER A 127 3.55 41.91 -5.03
C SER A 127 2.14 41.48 -5.42
N GLU A 128 1.61 41.94 -6.55
CA GLU A 128 0.30 41.50 -7.03
C GLU A 128 0.29 40.03 -7.44
N LYS A 129 1.33 39.56 -8.15
CA LYS A 129 1.50 38.14 -8.47
C LYS A 129 1.56 37.29 -7.19
N LYS A 130 2.38 37.68 -6.21
CA LYS A 130 2.47 36.96 -4.92
C LYS A 130 1.16 36.91 -4.13
N ARG A 131 0.29 37.92 -4.27
CA ARG A 131 -1.07 37.90 -3.69
C ARG A 131 -1.95 36.87 -4.41
N LYS A 132 -2.01 36.90 -5.74
CA LYS A 132 -2.82 35.97 -6.56
C LYS A 132 -2.42 34.50 -6.34
N PHE A 133 -1.12 34.20 -6.41
CA PHE A 133 -0.61 32.85 -6.15
C PHE A 133 -0.98 32.33 -4.75
N ARG A 134 -1.04 33.20 -3.72
CA ARG A 134 -1.48 32.78 -2.39
C ARG A 134 -2.97 32.45 -2.35
N GLU A 135 -3.79 33.30 -2.97
CA GLU A 135 -5.24 33.14 -3.03
C GLU A 135 -5.64 31.88 -3.82
N GLU A 136 -4.95 31.59 -4.92
CA GLU A 136 -5.09 30.36 -5.72
C GLU A 136 -4.71 29.11 -4.89
N MET A 137 -3.54 29.10 -4.25
CA MET A 137 -3.10 27.99 -3.39
C MET A 137 -4.02 27.76 -2.17
N GLU A 138 -4.56 28.81 -1.56
CA GLU A 138 -5.55 28.71 -0.48
C GLU A 138 -6.92 28.20 -0.98
N GLY A 139 -7.29 28.51 -2.23
CA GLY A 139 -8.47 27.97 -2.90
C GLY A 139 -8.34 26.48 -3.23
N GLU A 140 -7.20 26.09 -3.79
CA GLU A 140 -6.86 24.68 -4.09
C GLU A 140 -6.78 23.84 -2.81
N ALA A 141 -6.12 24.34 -1.76
CA ALA A 141 -6.07 23.64 -0.46
C ALA A 141 -7.45 23.46 0.20
N LYS A 142 -8.43 24.32 -0.11
CA LYS A 142 -9.84 24.13 0.34
C LYS A 142 -10.57 23.10 -0.52
N ARG A 143 -10.33 23.08 -1.84
CA ARG A 143 -10.90 22.07 -2.76
C ARG A 143 -10.40 20.67 -2.44
N VAL A 144 -9.09 20.49 -2.29
CA VAL A 144 -8.48 19.21 -1.90
C VAL A 144 -9.03 18.71 -0.57
N LYS A 145 -9.25 19.59 0.42
CA LYS A 145 -9.86 19.20 1.71
C LYS A 145 -11.35 18.81 1.60
N ALA A 146 -12.10 19.37 0.66
CA ALA A 146 -13.47 18.94 0.39
C ALA A 146 -13.48 17.57 -0.31
N GLU A 147 -12.61 17.38 -1.30
CA GLU A 147 -12.41 16.12 -2.02
C GLU A 147 -11.89 14.99 -1.11
N GLU A 148 -11.02 15.30 -0.14
CA GLU A 148 -10.61 14.36 0.93
C GLU A 148 -11.79 13.91 1.80
N GLY A 149 -12.81 14.77 2.00
CA GLY A 149 -14.06 14.41 2.68
C GLY A 149 -14.87 13.42 1.84
N GLU A 150 -15.16 13.78 0.59
CA GLU A 150 -15.88 12.92 -0.36
C GLU A 150 -15.18 11.57 -0.60
N TYR A 151 -13.84 11.53 -0.56
CA TYR A 151 -13.08 10.28 -0.63
C TYR A 151 -13.28 9.41 0.62
N ARG A 152 -13.28 9.98 1.82
CA ARG A 152 -13.53 9.23 3.07
C ARG A 152 -14.92 8.65 3.11
N ASP A 153 -15.93 9.43 2.74
CA ASP A 153 -17.34 9.00 2.77
C ASP A 153 -17.59 7.88 1.74
N ARG A 154 -16.97 7.99 0.55
CA ARG A 154 -16.99 6.93 -0.48
C ARG A 154 -16.34 5.63 0.00
N VAL A 155 -15.16 5.72 0.63
CA VAL A 155 -14.46 4.55 1.19
C VAL A 155 -15.21 3.96 2.39
N ALA A 156 -15.95 4.78 3.16
CA ALA A 156 -16.82 4.29 4.22
C ALA A 156 -17.99 3.48 3.64
N ARG A 157 -18.70 4.03 2.64
CA ARG A 157 -19.79 3.34 1.93
C ARG A 157 -19.33 2.04 1.27
N GLU A 158 -18.22 2.05 0.53
CA GLU A 158 -17.68 0.85 -0.12
C GLU A 158 -17.37 -0.27 0.89
N ARG A 159 -16.86 0.09 2.09
CA ARG A 159 -16.60 -0.86 3.17
C ARG A 159 -17.87 -1.43 3.79
N GLU A 160 -18.90 -0.60 3.92
CA GLU A 160 -20.22 -0.97 4.45
C GLU A 160 -20.97 -1.88 3.46
N GLU A 161 -21.03 -1.50 2.19
CA GLU A 161 -21.61 -2.30 1.10
C GLU A 161 -20.90 -3.66 1.01
N ARG A 162 -19.56 -3.70 1.03
CA ARG A 162 -18.79 -4.97 1.06
C ARG A 162 -18.99 -5.79 2.35
N ARG A 163 -19.26 -5.15 3.50
CA ARG A 163 -19.64 -5.85 4.74
C ARG A 163 -21.01 -6.52 4.57
N LEU A 164 -21.99 -5.78 4.07
CA LEU A 164 -23.35 -6.26 3.83
C LEU A 164 -23.34 -7.42 2.82
N GLU A 165 -22.57 -7.34 1.74
CA GLU A 165 -22.38 -8.46 0.80
C GLU A 165 -21.79 -9.72 1.46
N GLY A 166 -20.82 -9.53 2.37
CA GLY A 166 -20.28 -10.63 3.19
C GLY A 166 -21.33 -11.28 4.08
N LEU A 167 -22.25 -10.48 4.65
CA LEU A 167 -23.39 -10.96 5.45
C LEU A 167 -24.44 -11.66 4.57
N VAL A 168 -24.78 -11.11 3.39
CA VAL A 168 -25.65 -11.73 2.38
C VAL A 168 -25.12 -13.11 1.99
N GLY A 169 -23.84 -13.21 1.61
CA GLY A 169 -23.21 -14.49 1.30
C GLY A 169 -23.09 -15.43 2.50
N GLY A 170 -23.16 -14.91 3.74
CA GLY A 170 -23.35 -15.70 4.96
C GLY A 170 -24.77 -16.27 5.04
N ALA A 171 -25.78 -15.42 4.94
CA ALA A 171 -27.19 -15.79 5.04
C ALA A 171 -27.62 -16.75 3.93
N MET A 172 -27.16 -16.55 2.68
CA MET A 172 -27.38 -17.47 1.56
C MET A 172 -26.90 -18.89 1.85
N ARG A 173 -25.69 -19.04 2.43
CA ARG A 173 -25.14 -20.36 2.82
C ARG A 173 -25.95 -21.03 3.93
N VAL A 174 -26.50 -20.24 4.85
CA VAL A 174 -27.33 -20.78 5.93
C VAL A 174 -28.71 -21.20 5.42
N ALA A 175 -29.34 -20.41 4.55
CA ALA A 175 -30.59 -20.76 3.88
C ALA A 175 -30.43 -22.06 3.08
N GLU A 176 -29.49 -22.09 2.12
CA GLU A 176 -29.17 -23.28 1.34
C GLU A 176 -28.97 -24.53 2.23
N ARG A 177 -28.18 -24.41 3.31
CA ARG A 177 -27.97 -25.52 4.24
C ARG A 177 -29.27 -25.98 4.89
N LEU A 178 -30.03 -25.07 5.50
CA LEU A 178 -31.26 -25.41 6.23
C LEU A 178 -32.33 -25.99 5.30
N ASP A 179 -32.44 -25.48 4.07
CA ASP A 179 -33.33 -26.04 3.06
C ASP A 179 -32.89 -27.43 2.61
N THR A 180 -31.58 -27.68 2.39
CA THR A 180 -31.11 -29.05 2.09
C THR A 180 -31.31 -30.03 3.26
N GLU A 181 -31.22 -29.56 4.50
CA GLU A 181 -31.49 -30.37 5.70
C GLU A 181 -33.00 -30.64 5.83
N GLN A 182 -33.87 -29.66 5.56
CA GLN A 182 -35.32 -29.82 5.58
C GLN A 182 -35.82 -30.71 4.43
N GLU A 183 -35.28 -30.57 3.22
CA GLU A 183 -35.55 -31.46 2.09
C GLU A 183 -35.15 -32.90 2.42
N ALA A 184 -33.97 -33.12 3.00
CA ALA A 184 -33.51 -34.45 3.40
C ALA A 184 -34.38 -35.08 4.50
N MET A 185 -34.85 -34.29 5.47
CA MET A 185 -35.82 -34.75 6.47
C MET A 185 -37.18 -35.08 5.83
N GLY A 186 -37.61 -34.34 4.80
CA GLY A 186 -38.81 -34.62 4.03
C GLY A 186 -38.70 -35.87 3.15
N SER A 187 -37.55 -36.11 2.51
CA SER A 187 -37.33 -37.29 1.66
C SER A 187 -37.18 -38.59 2.46
N ASN A 188 -36.60 -38.52 3.67
CA ASN A 188 -36.42 -39.68 4.54
C ASN A 188 -37.74 -40.22 5.14
N GLY A 189 -38.90 -39.66 4.78
CA GLY A 189 -40.20 -40.28 5.01
C GLY A 189 -40.50 -41.48 4.09
N ALA A 190 -39.69 -41.71 3.05
CA ALA A 190 -39.73 -42.92 2.23
C ALA A 190 -38.69 -43.94 2.72
N ILE A 191 -39.19 -45.04 3.26
CA ILE A 191 -38.43 -46.08 3.96
C ILE A 191 -37.57 -46.88 2.96
N ASP A 192 -36.27 -47.00 3.22
CA ASP A 192 -35.63 -48.32 3.30
C ASP A 192 -34.48 -48.29 4.32
N GLU A 193 -34.53 -49.17 5.32
CA GLU A 193 -33.49 -49.27 6.35
C GLU A 193 -32.32 -50.10 5.82
N VAL A 194 -31.21 -49.45 5.49
CA VAL A 194 -29.91 -50.13 5.35
C VAL A 194 -28.94 -49.53 6.36
N GLU A 195 -28.53 -50.37 7.32
CA GLU A 195 -27.63 -50.02 8.41
C GLU A 195 -26.31 -49.41 7.87
N ARG A 196 -25.94 -48.22 8.36
CA ARG A 196 -24.63 -47.62 8.07
C ARG A 196 -23.55 -48.28 8.93
N PRO A 197 -22.53 -48.96 8.36
CA PRO A 197 -21.38 -49.39 9.13
C PRO A 197 -20.51 -48.19 9.49
N SER A 198 -19.98 -48.17 10.71
CA SER A 198 -19.04 -47.15 11.20
C SER A 198 -17.72 -47.18 10.41
N GLY A 199 -17.32 -46.05 9.84
CA GLY A 199 -16.06 -45.89 9.10
C GLY A 199 -15.67 -44.42 8.89
N ASP A 200 -14.36 -44.15 8.76
CA ASP A 200 -13.75 -42.82 8.93
C ASP A 200 -14.09 -41.75 7.87
N PRO A 201 -13.99 -40.44 8.24
CA PRO A 201 -14.45 -39.34 7.38
C PRO A 201 -13.37 -38.84 6.41
N LYS A 202 -13.21 -39.49 5.24
CA LYS A 202 -12.55 -38.88 4.06
C LYS A 202 -13.17 -39.32 2.73
N THR A 203 -13.12 -38.37 1.78
CA THR A 203 -13.47 -38.47 0.34
C THR A 203 -14.94 -38.62 -0.04
N ASP A 204 -15.75 -37.59 0.24
CA ASP A 204 -17.00 -37.34 -0.49
C ASP A 204 -16.68 -36.74 -1.88
N GLY A 205 -16.29 -37.60 -2.81
CA GLY A 205 -16.17 -37.30 -4.25
C GLY A 205 -17.45 -37.60 -5.03
N ALA A 206 -18.60 -37.72 -4.36
CA ALA A 206 -19.87 -38.04 -5.00
C ALA A 206 -20.45 -36.78 -5.65
N SER A 207 -20.49 -36.75 -6.99
CA SER A 207 -21.22 -35.75 -7.76
C SER A 207 -22.71 -35.86 -7.46
N LYS A 208 -23.20 -35.00 -6.54
CA LYS A 208 -24.65 -34.76 -6.42
C LYS A 208 -25.09 -34.16 -7.76
N GLU A 209 -26.01 -34.84 -8.44
CA GLU A 209 -26.62 -34.32 -9.66
C GLU A 209 -27.18 -32.91 -9.37
N THR A 210 -26.67 -31.90 -10.07
CA THR A 210 -27.07 -30.52 -9.80
C THR A 210 -28.49 -30.32 -10.30
N LYS A 211 -29.42 -30.02 -9.37
CA LYS A 211 -30.78 -29.61 -9.72
C LYS A 211 -30.69 -28.43 -10.70
N PRO A 212 -31.47 -28.38 -11.79
CA PRO A 212 -31.48 -27.25 -12.71
C PRO A 212 -31.65 -25.94 -11.94
N THR A 213 -30.79 -24.94 -12.21
CA THR A 213 -30.69 -23.74 -11.37
C THR A 213 -32.03 -23.03 -11.15
N LYS A 214 -32.95 -23.07 -12.14
CA LYS A 214 -34.31 -22.51 -12.07
C LYS A 214 -35.24 -23.17 -11.05
N GLN A 215 -34.90 -24.34 -10.51
CA GLN A 215 -35.66 -25.01 -9.44
C GLN A 215 -35.21 -24.57 -8.03
N ILE A 216 -34.11 -23.84 -7.93
CA ILE A 216 -33.52 -23.38 -6.66
C ILE A 216 -34.04 -21.98 -6.36
N ASN A 217 -34.43 -21.71 -5.10
CA ASN A 217 -34.93 -20.40 -4.69
C ASN A 217 -33.95 -19.28 -5.05
N VAL A 218 -34.47 -18.23 -5.71
CA VAL A 218 -33.71 -17.07 -6.21
C VAL A 218 -32.77 -16.48 -5.15
N LEU A 219 -33.21 -16.47 -3.89
CA LEU A 219 -32.48 -15.93 -2.73
C LEU A 219 -31.04 -16.47 -2.54
N TRP A 220 -30.76 -17.73 -2.87
CA TRP A 220 -29.40 -18.31 -2.79
C TRP A 220 -28.96 -19.04 -4.06
N ARG A 221 -29.82 -19.13 -5.07
CA ARG A 221 -29.49 -19.68 -6.39
C ARG A 221 -28.24 -19.04 -7.00
N GLY A 222 -28.02 -17.73 -6.82
CA GLY A 222 -26.82 -17.05 -7.28
C GLY A 222 -25.53 -17.63 -6.71
N LEU A 223 -25.55 -18.09 -5.46
CA LEU A 223 -24.43 -18.78 -4.82
C LEU A 223 -24.15 -20.14 -5.46
N VAL A 224 -25.18 -20.84 -5.93
CA VAL A 224 -25.04 -22.11 -6.67
C VAL A 224 -24.47 -21.86 -8.06
N ARG A 225 -25.03 -20.90 -8.83
CA ARG A 225 -24.48 -20.48 -10.14
C ARG A 225 -23.01 -20.09 -10.03
N GLN A 226 -22.63 -19.30 -9.02
CA GLN A 226 -21.25 -18.86 -8.81
C GLN A 226 -20.30 -20.02 -8.42
N ARG A 227 -20.78 -21.08 -7.74
CA ARG A 227 -19.99 -22.30 -7.51
C ARG A 227 -19.81 -23.12 -8.77
N GLU A 228 -20.87 -23.31 -9.55
CA GLU A 228 -20.83 -24.04 -10.83
C GLU A 228 -19.94 -23.33 -11.85
N GLU A 229 -20.03 -22.00 -11.93
CA GLU A 229 -19.19 -21.14 -12.76
C GLU A 229 -17.73 -21.22 -12.32
N LYS A 230 -17.43 -21.10 -11.03
CA LYS A 230 -16.06 -21.27 -10.50
C LYS A 230 -15.53 -22.70 -10.70
N GLU A 231 -16.40 -23.71 -10.70
CA GLU A 231 -16.00 -25.06 -11.06
C GLU A 231 -15.72 -25.19 -12.56
N ARG A 232 -16.56 -24.59 -13.42
CA ARG A 232 -16.32 -24.49 -14.87
C ARG A 232 -15.02 -23.74 -15.17
N GLU A 233 -14.78 -22.57 -14.57
CA GLU A 233 -13.51 -21.83 -14.67
C GLU A 233 -12.32 -22.70 -14.22
N ARG A 234 -12.46 -23.45 -13.12
CA ARG A 234 -11.41 -24.36 -12.66
C ARG A 234 -11.17 -25.51 -13.64
N ARG A 235 -12.23 -26.08 -14.25
CA ARG A 235 -12.16 -27.13 -15.26
C ARG A 235 -11.53 -26.60 -16.55
N ALA A 236 -12.03 -25.50 -17.10
CA ALA A 236 -11.49 -24.83 -18.28
C ALA A 236 -10.03 -24.37 -18.09
N ARG A 237 -9.66 -23.89 -16.89
CA ARG A 237 -8.26 -23.58 -16.57
C ARG A 237 -7.38 -24.82 -16.46
N TYR A 238 -7.91 -25.92 -15.92
CA TYR A 238 -7.19 -27.20 -15.86
C TYR A 238 -6.98 -27.76 -17.27
N ASP A 239 -8.04 -27.73 -18.10
CA ASP A 239 -8.00 -28.12 -19.50
C ASP A 239 -7.04 -27.24 -20.31
N LEU A 240 -7.09 -25.91 -20.18
CA LEU A 240 -6.13 -24.99 -20.79
C LEU A 240 -4.67 -25.30 -20.37
N LEU A 241 -4.43 -25.63 -19.11
CA LEU A 241 -3.10 -26.03 -18.64
C LEU A 241 -2.68 -27.41 -19.18
N GLN A 242 -3.64 -28.29 -19.48
CA GLN A 242 -3.41 -29.59 -20.09
C GLN A 242 -3.19 -29.48 -21.60
N SER A 243 -3.96 -28.67 -22.33
CA SER A 243 -3.78 -28.41 -23.75
C SER A 243 -2.51 -27.61 -24.04
N LEU A 244 -2.06 -26.73 -23.13
CA LEU A 244 -0.71 -26.12 -23.18
C LEU A 244 0.44 -27.13 -23.05
N SER A 245 0.20 -28.39 -22.67
CA SER A 245 1.20 -29.46 -22.76
C SER A 245 1.30 -30.09 -24.15
N ARG A 246 0.30 -29.88 -25.01
CA ARG A 246 0.32 -30.21 -26.44
C ARG A 246 0.99 -29.06 -27.20
N ASN A 247 2.02 -29.37 -27.96
CA ASN A 247 2.72 -28.35 -28.75
C ASN A 247 1.83 -27.91 -29.91
N ALA A 248 1.57 -26.61 -30.06
CA ALA A 248 0.59 -26.06 -31.00
C ALA A 248 0.88 -26.34 -32.50
N THR A 249 2.03 -26.93 -32.82
CA THR A 249 2.42 -27.38 -34.16
C THR A 249 2.19 -28.88 -34.40
N TYR A 250 1.66 -29.63 -33.43
CA TYR A 250 1.38 -31.05 -33.55
C TYR A 250 -0.11 -31.26 -33.85
N ASP A 251 -0.42 -31.23 -35.14
CA ASP A 251 -1.74 -31.51 -35.69
C ASP A 251 -1.76 -33.00 -36.07
N ASP A 252 -2.47 -33.82 -35.29
CA ASP A 252 -2.49 -35.27 -35.49
C ASP A 252 -3.64 -35.66 -36.45
N PRO A 253 -3.34 -36.18 -37.65
CA PRO A 253 -4.37 -36.51 -38.63
C PRO A 253 -5.20 -37.75 -38.27
N GLU A 254 -4.83 -38.51 -37.23
CA GLU A 254 -5.62 -39.63 -36.71
C GLU A 254 -6.58 -39.22 -35.58
N GLU A 255 -6.52 -37.95 -35.13
CA GLU A 255 -7.36 -37.41 -34.04
C GLU A 255 -8.85 -37.36 -34.42
N ASP A 256 -9.69 -38.07 -33.67
CA ASP A 256 -11.12 -38.20 -33.98
C ASP A 256 -11.97 -37.05 -33.39
N ASN A 257 -13.28 -37.06 -33.67
CA ASN A 257 -14.17 -36.02 -33.16
C ASN A 257 -14.43 -36.11 -31.64
N GLN A 258 -14.26 -37.28 -31.01
CA GLN A 258 -14.32 -37.41 -29.55
C GLN A 258 -13.07 -36.82 -28.91
N ASP A 259 -11.89 -37.07 -29.49
CA ASP A 259 -10.64 -36.44 -29.04
C ASP A 259 -10.75 -34.91 -29.14
N ARG A 260 -11.13 -34.37 -30.31
CA ARG A 260 -11.27 -32.90 -30.53
C ARG A 260 -12.24 -32.22 -29.57
N GLN A 261 -13.32 -32.92 -29.21
CA GLN A 261 -14.30 -32.44 -28.23
C GLN A 261 -13.79 -32.58 -26.79
N ALA A 262 -12.97 -33.58 -26.48
CA ALA A 262 -12.28 -33.73 -25.20
C ALA A 262 -11.18 -32.67 -24.97
N TRP A 263 -10.61 -32.09 -26.04
CA TRP A 263 -9.66 -30.96 -25.97
C TRP A 263 -10.31 -29.56 -25.99
N GLY A 264 -11.64 -29.46 -25.78
CA GLY A 264 -12.32 -28.18 -25.59
C GLY A 264 -12.40 -27.26 -26.82
N THR A 265 -12.20 -27.79 -28.03
CA THR A 265 -12.07 -26.97 -29.25
C THR A 265 -13.39 -26.28 -29.67
N GLU A 266 -14.55 -26.84 -29.29
CA GLU A 266 -15.89 -26.30 -29.58
C GLU A 266 -16.84 -26.49 -28.38
N GLU A 267 -16.88 -25.50 -27.48
CA GLU A 267 -18.02 -25.26 -26.59
C GLU A 267 -18.50 -23.81 -26.79
N GLU A 268 -19.61 -23.61 -27.51
CA GLU A 268 -20.33 -22.33 -27.49
C GLU A 268 -21.02 -22.20 -26.12
N GLU A 269 -20.51 -21.31 -25.26
CA GLU A 269 -21.13 -20.99 -23.98
C GLU A 269 -22.48 -20.30 -24.18
N VAL A 270 -23.56 -21.09 -24.14
CA VAL A 270 -24.91 -20.56 -23.99
C VAL A 270 -25.08 -20.10 -22.54
N GLU A 271 -24.73 -18.85 -22.26
CA GLU A 271 -25.16 -18.19 -21.03
C GLU A 271 -26.69 -18.19 -20.98
N VAL A 272 -27.25 -19.03 -20.12
CA VAL A 272 -28.68 -19.00 -19.81
C VAL A 272 -28.93 -17.77 -18.94
N GLU A 273 -29.19 -16.63 -19.61
CA GLU A 273 -29.65 -15.40 -18.98
C GLU A 273 -30.80 -15.70 -18.02
N ASP A 274 -30.76 -15.09 -16.83
CA ASP A 274 -31.78 -15.31 -15.82
C ASP A 274 -32.21 -14.00 -15.16
N ALA A 275 -33.16 -13.35 -15.82
CA ALA A 275 -33.71 -12.06 -15.41
C ALA A 275 -34.14 -12.01 -13.94
N GLU A 276 -34.73 -13.09 -13.38
CA GLU A 276 -35.16 -13.10 -11.98
C GLU A 276 -33.97 -13.02 -11.00
N LEU A 277 -32.90 -13.75 -11.29
CA LEU A 277 -31.67 -13.69 -10.49
C LEU A 277 -30.93 -12.36 -10.69
N ASP A 278 -30.94 -11.81 -11.90
CA ASP A 278 -30.26 -10.55 -12.22
C ASP A 278 -31.01 -9.35 -11.61
N GLU A 279 -32.35 -9.36 -11.62
CA GLU A 279 -33.21 -8.44 -10.85
C GLU A 279 -32.96 -8.54 -9.34
N PHE A 280 -32.82 -9.77 -8.80
CA PHE A 280 -32.49 -9.96 -7.39
C PHE A 280 -31.08 -9.43 -7.04
N ASN A 281 -30.10 -9.62 -7.92
CA ASN A 281 -28.74 -9.13 -7.74
C ASN A 281 -28.66 -7.60 -7.85
N ALA A 282 -29.51 -6.96 -8.65
CA ALA A 282 -29.56 -5.50 -8.80
C ALA A 282 -30.10 -4.75 -7.56
N ILE A 283 -30.75 -5.46 -6.63
CA ILE A 283 -31.25 -4.89 -5.37
C ILE A 283 -30.08 -4.59 -4.41
N GLU A 284 -30.23 -3.52 -3.60
CA GLU A 284 -29.22 -3.09 -2.63
C GLU A 284 -28.84 -4.20 -1.62
N PRO A 285 -27.55 -4.35 -1.23
CA PRO A 285 -27.11 -5.38 -0.28
C PRO A 285 -27.95 -5.48 1.01
N ALA A 286 -28.39 -4.33 1.55
CA ALA A 286 -29.21 -4.27 2.76
C ALA A 286 -30.59 -4.94 2.56
N GLU A 287 -31.29 -4.63 1.46
CA GLU A 287 -32.58 -5.24 1.13
C GLU A 287 -32.45 -6.74 0.83
N ARG A 288 -31.40 -7.15 0.10
CA ARG A 288 -31.11 -8.58 -0.16
C ARG A 288 -30.93 -9.35 1.15
N LEU A 289 -30.19 -8.78 2.11
CA LEU A 289 -30.03 -9.34 3.46
C LEU A 289 -31.36 -9.41 4.21
N GLY A 290 -32.16 -8.34 4.17
CA GLY A 290 -33.48 -8.31 4.81
C GLY A 290 -34.42 -9.41 4.30
N ARG A 291 -34.48 -9.64 2.98
CA ARG A 291 -35.28 -10.72 2.37
C ARG A 291 -34.80 -12.12 2.81
N LEU A 292 -33.49 -12.34 2.87
CA LEU A 292 -32.89 -13.59 3.36
C LEU A 292 -33.18 -13.83 4.85
N VAL A 293 -33.02 -12.83 5.70
CA VAL A 293 -33.30 -12.93 7.14
C VAL A 293 -34.79 -13.15 7.39
N ALA A 294 -35.68 -12.48 6.65
CA ALA A 294 -37.11 -12.72 6.73
C ALA A 294 -37.47 -14.18 6.38
N TYR A 295 -36.94 -14.70 5.27
CA TYR A 295 -37.13 -16.10 4.85
C TYR A 295 -36.66 -17.11 5.90
N LEU A 296 -35.45 -16.90 6.46
CA LEU A 296 -34.90 -17.76 7.53
C LEU A 296 -35.80 -17.80 8.77
N ARG A 297 -36.43 -16.68 9.12
CA ARG A 297 -37.38 -16.60 10.25
C ARG A 297 -38.71 -17.27 9.94
N THR A 298 -39.31 -17.01 8.77
CA THR A 298 -40.65 -17.54 8.42
C THR A 298 -40.63 -19.04 8.13
N THR A 299 -39.60 -19.53 7.42
CA THR A 299 -39.55 -20.91 6.93
C THR A 299 -38.87 -21.83 7.95
N HIS A 300 -37.73 -21.39 8.48
CA HIS A 300 -36.86 -22.22 9.34
C HIS A 300 -36.91 -21.86 10.82
N ARG A 301 -37.63 -20.79 11.22
CA ARG A 301 -37.62 -20.23 12.58
C ARG A 301 -36.19 -19.92 13.07
N TYR A 302 -35.32 -19.50 12.16
CA TYR A 302 -33.91 -19.26 12.43
C TYR A 302 -33.60 -17.75 12.49
N CYS A 303 -32.96 -17.31 13.57
CA CYS A 303 -32.40 -15.96 13.63
C CYS A 303 -30.95 -15.96 13.18
N PHE A 304 -30.65 -15.22 12.11
CA PHE A 304 -29.29 -15.05 11.57
C PHE A 304 -28.32 -14.41 12.57
N TRP A 305 -28.79 -13.44 13.37
CA TRP A 305 -27.97 -12.69 14.32
C TRP A 305 -27.67 -13.50 15.59
N CYS A 306 -28.71 -14.08 16.23
CA CYS A 306 -28.55 -15.00 17.37
C CYS A 306 -27.89 -16.34 16.99
N LYS A 307 -27.90 -16.68 15.69
CA LYS A 307 -27.43 -17.96 15.11
C LYS A 307 -28.15 -19.19 15.66
N PHE A 308 -29.39 -19.03 16.10
CA PHE A 308 -30.18 -20.04 16.80
C PHE A 308 -31.49 -20.35 16.05
N GLN A 309 -31.90 -21.61 16.09
CA GLN A 309 -33.18 -22.08 15.56
C GLN A 309 -34.20 -22.24 16.68
N TYR A 310 -35.27 -21.46 16.62
CA TYR A 310 -36.32 -21.43 17.64
C TYR A 310 -37.38 -22.50 17.34
N PRO A 311 -37.96 -23.14 18.37
CA PRO A 311 -39.07 -24.07 18.19
C PRO A 311 -40.37 -23.35 17.79
N ASP A 312 -40.60 -22.15 18.34
CA ASP A 312 -41.86 -21.42 18.21
C ASP A 312 -41.85 -20.41 17.05
N ALA A 313 -43.00 -20.25 16.39
CA ALA A 313 -43.15 -19.36 15.23
C ALA A 313 -42.98 -17.87 15.55
N GLU A 314 -43.27 -17.47 16.79
CA GLU A 314 -43.10 -16.09 17.28
C GLU A 314 -41.66 -15.81 17.75
N MET A 315 -40.81 -16.85 17.83
CA MET A 315 -39.41 -16.80 18.29
C MET A 315 -39.23 -16.01 19.60
N GLU A 316 -39.96 -16.42 20.64
CA GLU A 316 -39.88 -15.80 21.97
C GLU A 316 -38.42 -15.70 22.45
N GLY A 317 -38.00 -14.48 22.81
CA GLY A 317 -36.63 -14.19 23.25
C GLY A 317 -35.64 -13.78 22.15
N CYS A 318 -36.07 -13.62 20.89
CA CYS A 318 -35.27 -12.95 19.86
C CYS A 318 -35.41 -11.41 19.97
N PRO A 319 -34.31 -10.63 20.15
CA PRO A 319 -34.37 -9.18 20.35
C PRO A 319 -35.08 -8.38 19.24
N GLY A 320 -34.92 -8.78 17.98
CA GLY A 320 -35.55 -8.12 16.84
C GLY A 320 -35.22 -8.80 15.52
N ILE A 321 -35.15 -8.05 14.42
CA ILE A 321 -34.86 -8.58 13.06
C ILE A 321 -33.63 -7.93 12.41
N THR A 322 -33.27 -6.72 12.83
CA THR A 322 -32.11 -5.98 12.31
C THR A 322 -30.84 -6.37 13.06
N GLU A 323 -29.70 -5.91 12.55
CA GLU A 323 -28.42 -6.05 13.24
C GLU A 323 -28.41 -5.24 14.55
N GLU A 324 -28.91 -4.00 14.51
CA GLU A 324 -28.96 -3.03 15.62
C GLU A 324 -29.74 -3.55 16.84
N ASP A 325 -30.73 -4.42 16.63
CA ASP A 325 -31.50 -5.05 17.71
C ASP A 325 -30.65 -6.02 18.58
N HIS A 326 -29.45 -6.42 18.11
CA HIS A 326 -28.65 -7.52 18.67
C HIS A 326 -27.23 -7.13 19.14
N ASP A 327 -26.86 -5.84 19.10
CA ASP A 327 -25.55 -5.30 19.52
C ASP A 327 -25.38 -5.14 21.05
#